data_AF-A0A847I5P7-F1
#
_entry.id   AF-A0A847I5P7-F1
#
_cell.length_a   1.000
_cell.length_b   1.000
_cell.length_c   1.000
_cell.angle_alpha   90.00
_cell.angle_beta   90.00
_cell.angle_gamma   90.00
#
_symmetry.space_group_name_H-M   'P 1'
#
loop_
_entity.id
_entity.type
_entity.pdbx_description
1 polymer ?
#
loop_
_entity_poly.entity_id
_entity_poly.type
_entity_poly.pdbx_seq_one_letter_code
_entity_poly.pdbx_strand_id
1 'polypeptide(L)'
;MFSTSLTLLAIALTALATARLSFGGGQPTTAASRPAGEAALVKGNTAFALDIYDRLRAEEGNLFFSPLSISTALAMTYAGARGATAAEMAQALHFDLPPDQLHTAFAAILNELNPPQDAAEQRAYKLHIA
;
A
#
# COMPACT_ATOMS: atom_id res chain seq x y z
N MET A 1 -5.14 55.26 -23.11
CA MET A 1 -6.26 54.35 -22.81
C MET A 1 -6.22 53.28 -23.90
N PHE A 2 -5.62 52.09 -23.77
CA PHE A 2 -6.18 50.91 -23.09
C PHE A 2 -5.13 49.79 -22.89
N SER A 3 -3.82 50.08 -22.90
CA SER A 3 -2.79 49.02 -23.02
C SER A 3 -2.07 48.60 -21.72
N THR A 4 -2.29 49.25 -20.58
CA THR A 4 -1.60 48.92 -19.32
C THR A 4 -2.44 48.07 -18.35
N SER A 5 -3.76 48.02 -18.50
CA SER A 5 -4.62 47.18 -17.66
C SER A 5 -4.58 45.69 -18.05
N LEU A 6 -4.22 45.36 -19.29
CA LEU A 6 -4.21 43.97 -19.76
C LEU A 6 -2.96 43.20 -19.29
N THR A 7 -1.84 43.87 -19.08
CA THR A 7 -0.61 43.26 -18.52
C THR A 7 -0.72 42.97 -17.03
N LEU A 8 -1.42 43.80 -16.25
CA LEU A 8 -1.66 43.54 -14.83
C LEU A 8 -2.53 42.30 -14.58
N LEU A 9 -3.51 42.03 -15.46
CA LEU A 9 -4.38 40.85 -15.35
C LEU A 9 -3.63 39.54 -15.68
N ALA A 10 -2.66 39.58 -16.61
CA ALA A 10 -1.84 38.41 -16.94
C ALA A 10 -0.87 38.01 -15.81
N ILE A 11 -0.32 39.00 -15.09
CA ILE A 11 0.54 38.75 -13.92
C ILE A 11 -0.28 38.12 -12.78
N ALA A 12 -1.53 38.55 -12.58
CA ALA A 12 -2.43 37.99 -11.58
C ALA A 12 -2.82 36.52 -11.87
N LEU A 13 -3.02 36.16 -13.14
CA LEU A 13 -3.32 34.77 -13.52
C LEU A 13 -2.12 33.83 -13.30
N THR A 14 -0.91 34.34 -13.52
CA THR A 14 0.33 33.57 -13.35
C THR A 14 0.63 33.32 -11.87
N ALA A 15 0.32 34.29 -10.99
CA ALA A 15 0.50 34.17 -9.54
C ALA A 15 -0.44 33.13 -8.89
N LEU A 16 -1.66 32.97 -9.42
CA LEU A 16 -2.64 32.02 -8.87
C LEU A 16 -2.34 30.56 -9.26
N ALA A 17 -1.58 30.33 -10.33
CA ALA A 17 -1.10 29.00 -10.71
C ALA A 17 0.11 28.53 -9.88
N THR A 18 0.93 29.47 -9.37
CA THR A 18 2.11 29.14 -8.53
C THR A 18 1.80 28.96 -7.04
N ALA A 19 0.58 29.30 -6.59
CA ALA A 19 0.20 29.25 -5.17
C ALA A 19 -0.24 27.85 -4.67
N ARG A 20 -0.07 26.78 -5.47
CA ARG A 20 -0.34 25.38 -5.06
C ARG A 20 0.91 24.59 -4.66
N LEU A 21 1.97 25.29 -4.26
CA LEU A 21 3.22 24.68 -3.76
C LEU A 21 3.58 25.21 -2.37
N SER A 22 2.64 25.12 -1.42
CA SER A 22 3.00 25.17 -0.01
C SER A 22 1.86 24.63 0.86
N PHE A 23 1.40 23.42 0.58
CA PHE A 23 0.76 22.63 1.64
C PHE A 23 1.86 21.77 2.24
N GLY A 24 2.24 22.11 3.47
CA GLY A 24 3.12 21.31 4.30
C GLY A 24 2.45 19.96 4.58
N GLY A 25 2.56 19.05 3.63
CA GLY A 25 2.49 17.63 3.94
C GLY A 25 3.76 17.31 4.69
N GLY A 26 3.63 16.93 5.96
CA GLY A 26 4.74 16.33 6.70
C GLY A 26 5.42 15.33 5.79
N GLN A 27 6.71 15.52 5.58
CA GLN A 27 7.57 14.60 4.85
C GLN A 27 7.23 13.20 5.37
N PRO A 28 6.68 12.28 4.54
CA PRO A 28 6.58 10.89 4.96
C PRO A 28 8.00 10.51 5.32
N THR A 29 8.18 10.16 6.59
CA THR A 29 9.44 9.74 7.18
C THR A 29 10.21 8.95 6.15
N THR A 30 11.42 9.38 5.84
CA THR A 30 12.32 8.78 4.87
C THR A 30 12.37 7.27 5.13
N ALA A 31 11.52 6.51 4.44
CA ALA A 31 11.66 5.08 4.37
C ALA A 31 13.02 4.90 3.69
N ALA A 32 13.93 4.18 4.35
CA ALA A 32 15.08 3.60 3.67
C ALA A 32 14.61 3.11 2.30
N SER A 33 15.31 3.48 1.22
CA SER A 33 14.84 3.30 -0.16
C SER A 33 14.35 1.87 -0.38
N ARG A 34 13.03 1.68 -0.26
CA ARG A 34 12.39 0.37 -0.34
C ARG A 34 12.57 -0.13 -1.77
N PRO A 35 12.92 -1.42 -1.98
CA PRO A 35 12.99 -1.99 -3.30
C PRO A 35 11.71 -1.72 -4.10
N ALA A 36 11.84 -1.45 -5.40
CA ALA A 36 10.72 -1.03 -6.25
C ALA A 36 9.54 -2.02 -6.20
N GLY A 37 9.82 -3.32 -6.09
CA GLY A 37 8.80 -4.37 -5.94
C GLY A 37 7.97 -4.21 -4.67
N GLU A 38 8.62 -4.05 -3.51
CA GLU A 38 7.90 -3.84 -2.25
C GLU A 38 7.10 -2.52 -2.26
N ALA A 39 7.63 -1.46 -2.87
CA ALA A 39 6.92 -0.19 -3.00
C ALA A 39 5.66 -0.33 -3.89
N ALA A 40 5.76 -1.04 -5.02
CA ALA A 40 4.62 -1.34 -5.88
C ALA A 40 3.58 -2.19 -5.16
N LEU A 41 4.01 -3.22 -4.41
CA LEU A 41 3.11 -4.06 -3.63
C LEU A 41 2.38 -3.28 -2.53
N VAL A 42 3.07 -2.41 -1.80
CA VAL A 42 2.45 -1.57 -0.77
C VAL A 42 1.42 -0.62 -1.38
N LYS A 43 1.73 -0.04 -2.55
CA LYS A 43 0.78 0.79 -3.30
C LYS A 43 -0.47 -0.01 -3.70
N GLY A 44 -0.29 -1.20 -4.27
CA GLY A 44 -1.40 -2.09 -4.65
C GLY A 44 -2.26 -2.51 -3.46
N ASN A 45 -1.64 -2.97 -2.37
CA ASN A 45 -2.35 -3.34 -1.14
C ASN A 45 -3.11 -2.15 -0.51
N THR A 46 -2.57 -0.93 -0.63
CA THR A 46 -3.27 0.28 -0.16
C THR A 46 -4.51 0.56 -1.02
N ALA A 47 -4.39 0.47 -2.35
CA ALA A 47 -5.54 0.64 -3.25
C ALA A 47 -6.62 -0.42 -2.97
N PHE A 48 -6.23 -1.69 -2.85
CA PHE A 48 -7.15 -2.77 -2.48
C PHE A 48 -7.84 -2.53 -1.13
N ALA A 49 -7.11 -2.04 -0.13
CA ALA A 49 -7.66 -1.72 1.19
C ALA A 49 -8.73 -0.63 1.13
N LEU A 50 -8.52 0.41 0.31
CA LEU A 50 -9.49 1.48 0.10
C LEU A 50 -10.72 0.96 -0.64
N ASP A 51 -10.54 0.17 -1.71
CA ASP A 51 -11.63 -0.39 -2.49
C ASP A 51 -12.57 -1.28 -1.65
N ILE A 52 -11.99 -2.13 -0.79
CA ILE A 52 -12.79 -2.99 0.08
C ILE A 52 -13.43 -2.19 1.22
N TYR A 53 -12.75 -1.18 1.77
CA TYR A 53 -13.33 -0.28 2.76
C TYR A 53 -14.55 0.46 2.20
N ASP A 54 -14.45 1.00 0.99
CA ASP A 54 -15.55 1.69 0.32
C ASP A 54 -16.77 0.80 0.07
N ARG A 55 -16.54 -0.51 -0.13
CA ARG A 55 -17.61 -1.50 -0.26
C ARG A 55 -18.25 -1.87 1.07
N LEU A 56 -17.46 -1.93 2.15
CA LEU A 56 -17.91 -2.41 3.45
C LEU A 56 -18.46 -1.31 4.37
N ARG A 57 -18.08 -0.04 4.17
CA ARG A 57 -18.48 1.08 5.03
C ARG A 57 -19.96 1.49 4.95
N ALA A 58 -20.78 0.76 4.19
CA ALA A 58 -22.19 1.07 3.99
C ALA A 58 -23.05 0.77 5.23
N GLU A 59 -22.58 -0.10 6.12
CA GLU A 59 -23.29 -0.48 7.33
C GLU A 59 -22.97 0.47 8.49
N GLU A 60 -23.98 0.80 9.29
CA GLU A 60 -23.81 1.57 10.52
C GLU A 60 -23.18 0.69 11.61
N GLY A 61 -22.18 1.23 12.31
CA GLY A 61 -21.51 0.54 13.40
C GLY A 61 -19.99 0.46 13.22
N ASN A 62 -19.34 -0.38 14.00
CA ASN A 62 -17.90 -0.56 13.95
C ASN A 62 -17.52 -1.51 12.80
N LEU A 63 -16.73 -1.00 11.85
CA LEU A 63 -16.14 -1.81 10.78
C LEU A 63 -14.69 -2.15 11.12
N PHE A 64 -14.39 -3.45 11.29
CA PHE A 64 -13.05 -3.93 11.62
C PHE A 64 -12.66 -5.11 10.74
N PHE A 65 -11.59 -4.96 9.97
CA PHE A 65 -11.02 -6.02 9.13
C PHE A 65 -9.53 -5.72 8.83
N SER A 66 -8.80 -6.73 8.36
CA SER A 66 -7.39 -6.59 7.96
C SER A 66 -7.25 -6.80 6.44
N PRO A 67 -7.18 -5.72 5.64
CA PRO A 67 -7.06 -5.86 4.18
C PRO A 67 -5.77 -6.54 3.75
N LEU A 68 -4.67 -6.35 4.48
CA LEU A 68 -3.40 -7.03 4.20
C LEU A 68 -3.50 -8.55 4.40
N SER A 69 -4.20 -9.01 5.45
CA SER A 69 -4.41 -10.43 5.69
C SER A 69 -5.21 -11.07 4.56
N ILE A 70 -6.29 -10.41 4.13
CA ILE A 70 -7.12 -10.85 2.99
C ILE A 70 -6.28 -10.92 1.70
N SER A 71 -5.53 -9.86 1.39
CA SER A 71 -4.65 -9.82 0.22
C SER A 71 -3.61 -10.94 0.24
N THR A 72 -2.98 -11.19 1.40
CA THR A 72 -1.98 -12.25 1.57
C THR A 72 -2.56 -13.65 1.34
N ALA A 73 -3.75 -13.92 1.90
CA ALA A 73 -4.43 -15.19 1.69
C ALA A 73 -4.75 -15.41 0.20
N LEU A 74 -5.26 -14.37 -0.47
CA LEU A 74 -5.62 -14.43 -1.89
C LEU A 74 -4.39 -14.45 -2.81
N ALA A 75 -3.24 -13.93 -2.39
CA ALA A 75 -1.98 -14.02 -3.14
C ALA A 75 -1.53 -15.48 -3.34
N MET A 76 -1.73 -16.34 -2.33
CA MET A 76 -1.46 -17.78 -2.46
C MET A 76 -2.44 -18.45 -3.42
N THR A 77 -3.72 -18.08 -3.37
CA THR A 77 -4.73 -18.57 -4.32
C THR A 77 -4.41 -18.11 -5.75
N TYR A 78 -3.97 -16.86 -5.93
CA TYR A 78 -3.55 -16.30 -7.21
C TYR A 78 -2.40 -17.10 -7.83
N ALA A 79 -1.43 -17.59 -7.04
CA ALA A 79 -0.34 -18.43 -7.52
C ALA A 79 -0.83 -19.72 -8.23
N GLY A 80 -1.97 -20.26 -7.76
CA GLY A 80 -2.63 -21.43 -8.34
C GLY A 80 -3.58 -21.11 -9.51
N ALA A 81 -4.01 -19.85 -9.65
CA ALA A 81 -4.95 -19.44 -10.68
C ALA A 81 -4.30 -19.40 -12.08
N ARG A 82 -5.12 -19.53 -13.14
CA ARG A 82 -4.66 -19.49 -14.54
C ARG A 82 -5.68 -18.74 -15.41
N GLY A 83 -5.23 -18.29 -16.57
CA GLY A 83 -6.10 -17.67 -17.59
C GLY A 83 -6.88 -16.47 -17.05
N ALA A 84 -8.18 -16.42 -17.35
CA ALA A 84 -9.06 -15.32 -16.96
C ALA A 84 -9.13 -15.12 -15.44
N THR A 85 -9.19 -16.20 -14.66
CA THR A 85 -9.25 -16.12 -13.20
C THR A 85 -8.02 -15.44 -12.61
N ALA A 86 -6.82 -15.74 -13.11
CA ALA A 86 -5.61 -15.07 -12.67
C ALA A 86 -5.66 -13.56 -13.01
N ALA A 87 -6.10 -13.21 -14.21
CA ALA A 87 -6.19 -11.81 -14.64
C ALA A 87 -7.18 -10.99 -13.79
N GLU A 88 -8.37 -11.54 -13.51
CA GLU A 88 -9.37 -10.90 -12.65
C GLU A 88 -8.87 -10.73 -11.21
N MET A 89 -8.19 -11.74 -10.67
CA MET A 89 -7.59 -11.67 -9.34
C MET A 89 -6.49 -10.60 -9.27
N ALA A 90 -5.59 -10.55 -10.26
CA ALA A 90 -4.53 -9.56 -10.30
C ALA A 90 -5.11 -8.13 -10.37
N GLN A 91 -6.17 -7.94 -11.17
CA GLN A 91 -6.87 -6.66 -11.26
C GLN A 91 -7.53 -6.27 -9.93
N ALA A 92 -8.28 -7.18 -9.31
CA ALA A 92 -9.01 -6.90 -8.08
C ALA A 92 -8.07 -6.63 -6.89
N LEU A 93 -6.92 -7.29 -6.85
CA LEU A 93 -5.92 -7.16 -5.78
C LEU A 93 -4.87 -6.07 -6.07
N HIS A 94 -4.96 -5.39 -7.22
CA HIS A 94 -3.98 -4.39 -7.68
C HIS A 94 -2.55 -4.93 -7.72
N PHE A 95 -2.38 -6.15 -8.25
CA PHE A 95 -1.07 -6.76 -8.46
C PHE A 95 -0.43 -6.25 -9.75
N ASP A 96 0.38 -5.21 -9.61
CA ASP A 96 1.14 -4.60 -10.72
C ASP A 96 2.50 -5.28 -10.99
N LEU A 97 2.81 -6.36 -10.25
CA LEU A 97 4.08 -7.07 -10.35
C LEU A 97 3.96 -8.40 -11.10
N PRO A 98 5.02 -8.78 -11.85
CA PRO A 98 5.15 -10.14 -12.35
C PRO A 98 5.06 -11.19 -11.22
N PRO A 99 4.48 -12.38 -11.48
CA PRO A 99 4.30 -13.41 -10.44
C PRO A 99 5.58 -13.81 -9.69
N ASP A 100 6.72 -13.82 -10.37
CA ASP A 100 8.04 -14.12 -9.81
C ASP A 100 8.50 -13.07 -8.79
N GLN A 101 8.13 -11.80 -8.99
CA GLN A 101 8.50 -10.71 -8.08
C GLN A 101 7.46 -10.49 -6.98
N LEU A 102 6.20 -10.79 -7.26
CA LEU A 102 5.09 -10.61 -6.34
C LEU A 102 5.29 -11.39 -5.03
N HIS A 103 5.64 -12.68 -5.14
CA HIS A 103 5.84 -13.53 -3.96
C HIS A 103 7.04 -13.07 -3.11
N THR A 104 8.13 -12.66 -3.76
CA THR A 104 9.31 -12.10 -3.06
C THR A 104 8.97 -10.80 -2.33
N ALA A 105 8.21 -9.90 -2.96
CA ALA A 105 7.76 -8.66 -2.34
C ALA A 105 6.85 -8.94 -1.13
N PHE A 106 5.91 -9.89 -1.23
CA PHE A 106 5.08 -10.29 -0.10
C PHE A 106 5.92 -10.88 1.03
N ALA A 107 6.87 -11.76 0.74
CA ALA A 107 7.74 -12.34 1.76
C ALA A 107 8.54 -11.27 2.51
N ALA A 108 9.10 -10.27 1.81
CA ALA A 108 9.83 -9.17 2.42
C ALA A 108 8.95 -8.37 3.38
N ILE A 109 7.76 -7.95 2.94
CA ILE A 109 6.82 -7.19 3.75
C ILE A 109 6.31 -8.00 4.95
N LEU A 110 5.98 -9.28 4.77
CA LEU A 110 5.50 -10.13 5.86
C LEU A 110 6.57 -10.39 6.92
N ASN A 111 7.84 -10.53 6.52
CA ASN A 111 8.96 -10.65 7.46
C ASN A 111 9.21 -9.34 8.22
N GLU A 112 8.97 -8.17 7.60
CA GLU A 112 9.06 -6.87 8.27
C GLU A 112 7.96 -6.73 9.35
N LEU A 113 6.74 -7.17 9.04
CA LEU A 113 5.58 -7.05 9.92
C LEU A 113 5.50 -8.12 11.00
N ASN A 114 6.00 -9.32 10.71
CA ASN A 114 6.07 -10.43 11.62
C ASN A 114 7.53 -10.94 11.65
N PRO A 115 8.45 -10.16 12.26
CA PRO A 115 9.83 -10.60 12.38
C PRO A 115 9.86 -11.95 13.09
N PRO A 116 10.72 -12.89 12.66
CA PRO A 116 10.90 -14.14 13.37
C PRO A 116 11.14 -13.83 14.84
N GLN A 117 10.25 -14.31 15.71
CA GLN A 117 10.54 -14.28 17.14
C GLN A 117 11.82 -15.09 17.34
N ASP A 118 12.80 -14.51 18.02
CA ASP A 118 14.11 -15.13 18.20
C ASP A 118 13.94 -16.62 18.50
N ALA A 119 14.62 -17.47 17.74
CA ALA A 119 14.76 -18.89 18.07
C ALA A 119 15.36 -19.11 19.48
N ALA A 120 15.81 -18.05 20.15
CA ALA A 120 16.20 -18.00 21.55
C ALA A 120 15.03 -18.13 22.55
N GLU A 121 13.77 -17.96 22.12
CA GLU A 121 12.60 -18.45 22.85
C GLU A 121 12.19 -19.88 22.41
N GLN A 122 13.15 -20.70 21.96
CA GLN A 122 13.16 -22.10 22.39
C GLN A 122 13.20 -22.10 23.91
N ARG A 123 12.01 -21.96 24.52
CA ARG A 123 11.77 -22.15 25.94
C ARG A 123 12.43 -23.47 26.27
N ALA A 124 13.58 -23.39 26.94
CA ALA A 124 14.24 -24.53 27.51
C ALA A 124 13.20 -25.18 28.43
N TYR A 125 12.53 -26.23 27.95
CA TYR A 125 11.60 -27.01 28.75
C TYR A 125 12.44 -27.69 29.82
N LYS A 126 12.64 -27.00 30.95
CA LYS A 126 13.23 -27.58 32.15
C LYS A 126 12.20 -28.51 32.76
N LEU A 127 12.35 -29.81 32.53
CA LEU A 127 11.60 -30.81 33.28
C LEU A 127 12.09 -30.76 34.74
N HIS A 128 11.24 -30.25 35.63
CA HIS A 128 11.43 -30.41 37.06
C HIS A 128 11.07 -31.85 37.42
N ILE A 129 12.10 -32.67 37.69
CA ILE A 129 11.93 -33.92 38.42
C ILE A 129 12.04 -33.62 39.92
N ALA A 130 11.03 -34.03 40.68
CA ALA A 130 11.02 -34.04 42.14
C ALA A 130 11.45 -35.42 42.64
#